data_AF-A0A7L3IW83-F1
#
_entry.id   AF-A0A7L3IW83-F1
#
_cell.length_a   1.000
_cell.length_b   1.000
_cell.length_c   1.000
_cell.angle_alpha   90.00
_cell.angle_beta   90.00
_cell.angle_gamma   90.00
#
_symmetry.space_group_name_H-M   'P 1'
#
loop_
_entity.id
_entity.type
_entity.pdbx_description
1 polymer ?
#
loop_
_entity_poly.entity_id
_entity_poly.type
_entity_poly.pdbx_seq_one_letter_code
_entity_poly.pdbx_strand_id
1 'polypeptide(L)'
;EEMTVSSVEPRPPAQPYHYVMRDTEQKGLCLHNGRLVATSLQGANAAQEEPISVVPNRHLERRRCPLIVGIRGGTQALSCGTGPEPQLKLEKVGLLDLFSRGAEATPYTFYKTFGGSTHTFEAAAFPGRFLSTAPGPGE
;
A
#
# COMPACT_ATOMS: atom_id res chain seq x y z
N GLU A 1 -50.38 -11.21 -8.27
CA GLU A 1 -49.45 -10.78 -9.34
C GLU A 1 -49.27 -9.28 -9.22
N GLU A 2 -48.10 -8.67 -9.18
CA GLU A 2 -46.72 -9.12 -9.33
C GLU A 2 -45.86 -8.41 -8.27
N MET A 3 -44.94 -9.14 -7.66
CA MET A 3 -43.92 -8.57 -6.77
C MET A 3 -42.75 -8.14 -7.66
N THR A 4 -42.66 -6.85 -7.98
CA THR A 4 -41.50 -6.29 -8.68
C THR A 4 -40.27 -6.46 -7.80
N VAL A 5 -39.46 -7.46 -8.13
CA VAL A 5 -38.14 -7.70 -7.56
C VAL A 5 -37.25 -6.53 -7.99
N SER A 6 -36.89 -5.68 -7.02
CA SER A 6 -35.85 -4.67 -7.19
C SER A 6 -34.53 -5.38 -7.49
N SER A 7 -34.15 -5.41 -8.76
CA SER A 7 -32.83 -5.84 -9.23
C SER A 7 -31.76 -5.02 -8.51
N VAL A 8 -31.09 -5.62 -7.53
CA VAL A 8 -29.88 -5.06 -6.95
C VAL A 8 -28.81 -5.13 -8.03
N GLU A 9 -28.49 -4.00 -8.63
CA GLU A 9 -27.33 -3.92 -9.52
C GLU A 9 -26.07 -4.36 -8.74
N PRO A 10 -25.20 -5.20 -9.32
CA PRO A 10 -23.96 -5.58 -8.66
C PRO A 10 -23.13 -4.31 -8.45
N ARG A 11 -22.90 -3.99 -7.17
CA ARG A 11 -22.03 -2.89 -6.77
C ARG A 11 -20.70 -3.02 -7.51
N PRO A 12 -20.19 -1.95 -8.16
CA PRO A 12 -18.93 -2.04 -8.88
C PRO A 12 -17.85 -2.58 -7.94
N PRO A 13 -16.95 -3.46 -8.44
CA PRO A 13 -15.91 -4.06 -7.61
C PRO A 13 -15.13 -2.93 -6.92
N ALA A 14 -14.88 -3.10 -5.62
CA ALA A 14 -14.05 -2.16 -4.88
C ALA A 14 -12.71 -2.03 -5.62
N GLN A 15 -12.31 -0.82 -5.97
CA GLN A 15 -11.04 -0.58 -6.67
C GLN A 15 -10.02 0.05 -5.69
N PRO A 16 -8.74 -0.32 -5.78
CA PRO A 16 -7.69 0.36 -5.03
C PRO A 16 -7.60 1.84 -5.41
N TYR A 17 -7.23 2.67 -4.44
CA TYR A 17 -6.83 4.06 -4.72
C TYR A 17 -5.35 4.10 -5.10
N HIS A 18 -5.00 4.97 -6.04
CA HIS A 18 -3.62 5.12 -6.51
C HIS A 18 -3.04 6.47 -6.11
N TYR A 19 -1.81 6.46 -5.61
CA TYR A 19 -1.10 7.68 -5.22
C TYR A 19 0.34 7.62 -5.71
N VAL A 20 0.84 8.76 -6.19
CA VAL A 20 2.28 8.96 -6.34
C VAL A 20 2.83 9.29 -4.96
N MET A 21 3.83 8.53 -4.53
CA MET A 21 4.53 8.74 -3.26
C MET A 21 5.96 9.17 -3.54
N ARG A 22 6.40 10.23 -2.86
CA ARG A 22 7.79 10.68 -2.85
C ARG A 22 8.24 10.85 -1.41
N ASP A 23 9.53 10.63 -1.15
CA ASP A 23 10.10 10.89 0.17
C ASP A 23 10.35 12.39 0.41
N THR A 24 10.92 12.72 1.56
CA THR A 24 11.22 14.11 1.96
C THR A 24 12.25 14.79 1.05
N GLU A 25 13.04 14.03 0.30
CA GLU A 25 14.01 14.53 -0.68
C GLU A 25 13.44 14.56 -2.11
N GLN A 26 12.12 14.38 -2.26
CA GLN A 26 11.42 14.32 -3.55
C GLN A 26 11.84 13.14 -4.44
N LYS A 27 12.43 12.09 -3.87
CA LYS A 27 12.71 10.85 -4.61
C LYS A 27 11.41 10.06 -4.78
N GLY A 28 11.11 9.68 -6.01
CA GLY A 28 9.95 8.85 -6.34
C GLY A 28 10.28 7.37 -6.22
N LEU A 29 9.24 6.56 -5.99
CA LEU A 29 9.38 5.11 -5.95
C LEU A 29 9.46 4.54 -7.38
N CYS A 30 10.36 3.60 -7.62
CA CYS A 30 10.36 2.79 -8.84
C CYS A 30 10.62 1.33 -8.50
N LEU A 31 10.20 0.43 -9.40
CA LEU A 31 10.47 -1.00 -9.25
C LEU A 31 11.79 -1.35 -9.94
N HIS A 32 12.78 -1.79 -9.16
CA HIS A 32 14.08 -2.24 -9.66
C HIS A 32 14.41 -3.62 -9.09
N ASN A 33 14.65 -4.61 -9.96
CA ASN A 33 14.97 -6.00 -9.58
C ASN A 33 14.01 -6.62 -8.54
N GLY A 34 12.71 -6.30 -8.64
CA GLY A 34 11.70 -6.81 -7.71
C GLY A 34 11.68 -6.15 -6.34
N ARG A 35 12.42 -5.05 -6.15
CA ARG A 35 12.40 -4.20 -4.95
C ARG A 35 11.86 -2.81 -5.30
N LEU A 36 11.17 -2.20 -4.35
CA LEU A 36 10.83 -0.78 -4.43
C LEU A 36 12.05 0.02 -3.98
N VAL A 37 12.48 0.94 -4.83
CA VAL A 37 13.64 1.79 -4.60
C VAL A 37 13.19 3.24 -4.73
N ALA A 38 13.68 4.11 -3.86
CA ALA A 38 13.47 5.55 -3.96
C ALA A 38 14.64 6.18 -4.73
N THR A 39 14.35 6.88 -5.82
CA THR A 39 15.38 7.54 -6.63
C THR A 39 14.87 8.84 -7.27
N SER A 40 15.80 9.62 -7.82
CA SER A 40 15.44 10.84 -8.57
C SER A 40 14.84 10.46 -9.93
N LEU A 41 13.56 10.74 -10.11
CA LEU A 41 12.80 10.45 -11.32
C LEU A 41 12.45 11.78 -12.02
N GLN A 42 13.26 12.17 -13.01
CA GLN A 42 13.16 13.41 -13.78
C GLN A 42 13.49 13.19 -15.25
N GLY A 43 12.79 13.89 -16.15
CA GLY A 43 13.01 13.77 -17.59
C GLY A 43 12.69 12.36 -18.09
N ALA A 44 13.66 11.71 -18.76
CA ALA A 44 13.45 10.44 -19.45
C ALA A 44 13.06 9.26 -18.52
N ASN A 45 13.50 9.28 -17.24
CA ASN A 45 13.18 8.21 -16.30
C ASN A 45 11.90 8.48 -15.47
N ALA A 46 11.22 9.61 -15.66
CA ALA A 46 10.00 9.95 -14.92
C ALA A 46 8.87 8.93 -15.13
N ALA A 47 8.81 8.30 -16.30
CA ALA A 47 7.83 7.26 -16.62
C ALA A 47 8.02 5.95 -15.81
N GLN A 48 9.12 5.82 -15.06
CA GLN A 48 9.40 4.67 -14.21
C GLN A 48 8.81 4.82 -12.79
N GLU A 49 8.20 5.97 -12.47
CA GLU A 49 7.58 6.23 -11.18
C GLU A 49 6.42 5.24 -10.95
N GLU A 50 6.56 4.40 -9.94
CA GLU A 50 5.60 3.38 -9.55
C GLU A 50 4.64 3.96 -8.50
N PRO A 51 3.35 4.13 -8.85
CA PRO A 51 2.36 4.57 -7.88
C PRO A 51 2.09 3.45 -6.86
N ILE A 52 1.86 3.85 -5.61
CA ILE A 52 1.29 2.92 -4.64
C ILE A 52 -0.19 2.72 -4.93
N SER A 53 -0.68 1.53 -4.62
CA SER A 53 -2.08 1.18 -4.58
C SER A 53 -2.47 0.93 -3.13
N VAL A 54 -3.63 1.42 -2.69
CA VAL A 54 -4.08 1.26 -1.30
C VAL A 54 -5.56 0.92 -1.20
N VAL A 55 -5.90 0.10 -0.21
CA VAL A 55 -7.27 -0.16 0.24
C VAL A 55 -7.31 -0.12 1.77
N PRO A 56 -8.41 0.32 2.40
CA PRO A 56 -8.46 0.37 3.87
C PRO A 56 -8.54 -1.03 4.46
N ASN A 57 -7.81 -1.31 5.54
CA ASN A 57 -8.07 -2.52 6.34
C ASN A 57 -9.22 -2.24 7.33
N ARG A 58 -10.43 -2.68 6.98
CA ARG A 58 -11.64 -2.45 7.77
C ARG A 58 -11.71 -3.18 9.12
N HIS A 59 -10.77 -4.08 9.40
CA HIS A 59 -10.75 -4.89 10.63
C HIS A 59 -9.79 -4.35 11.69
N LEU A 60 -8.97 -3.35 11.35
CA LEU A 60 -8.12 -2.64 12.30
C LEU A 60 -8.75 -1.30 12.69
N GLU A 61 -8.19 -0.66 13.72
CA GLU A 61 -8.75 0.58 14.27
C GLU A 61 -8.78 1.71 13.23
N ARG A 62 -9.97 2.02 12.72
CA ARG A 62 -10.17 3.02 11.65
C ARG A 62 -9.57 4.39 11.96
N ARG A 63 -9.57 4.82 13.23
CA ARG A 63 -9.03 6.13 13.65
C ARG A 63 -7.53 6.26 13.38
N ARG A 64 -6.81 5.14 13.32
CA ARG A 64 -5.38 5.08 12.99
C ARG A 64 -5.10 5.01 11.48
N CYS A 65 -6.14 5.11 10.64
CA CYS A 65 -6.03 5.05 9.18
C CYS A 65 -5.23 3.84 8.66
N PRO A 66 -5.67 2.59 8.94
CA PRO A 66 -4.99 1.38 8.48
C PRO A 66 -5.19 1.16 6.97
N LEU A 67 -4.10 1.09 6.21
CA LEU A 67 -4.08 0.90 4.77
C LEU A 67 -3.31 -0.37 4.41
N ILE A 68 -3.93 -1.25 3.62
CA ILE A 68 -3.22 -2.32 2.91
C ILE A 68 -2.54 -1.67 1.72
N VAL A 69 -1.23 -1.82 1.61
CA VAL A 69 -0.40 -1.13 0.60
C VAL A 69 0.11 -2.12 -0.43
N GLY A 70 0.16 -1.71 -1.68
CA GLY A 70 0.70 -2.49 -2.78
C GLY A 70 1.12 -1.62 -3.96
N ILE A 71 1.44 -2.27 -5.07
CA ILE A 71 1.88 -1.65 -6.33
C ILE A 71 1.22 -2.37 -7.52
N ARG A 72 1.57 -1.96 -8.76
CA ARG A 72 1.08 -2.59 -10.00
C ARG A 72 -0.44 -2.68 -10.03
N GLY A 73 -1.10 -1.57 -9.72
CA GLY A 73 -2.56 -1.50 -9.65
C GLY A 73 -3.19 -2.31 -8.52
N GLY A 74 -2.41 -2.78 -7.55
CA GLY A 74 -2.87 -3.61 -6.44
C GLY A 74 -2.78 -5.12 -6.69
N THR A 75 -2.04 -5.55 -7.71
CA THR A 75 -1.78 -6.97 -7.99
C THR A 75 -0.63 -7.56 -7.17
N GLN A 76 0.18 -6.70 -6.55
CA GLN A 76 1.23 -7.08 -5.61
C GLN A 76 1.11 -6.25 -4.34
N ALA A 77 1.30 -6.88 -3.18
CA ALA A 77 1.17 -6.24 -1.88
C ALA A 77 2.54 -6.08 -1.20
N LEU A 78 2.68 -5.00 -0.44
CA LEU A 78 3.83 -4.73 0.41
C LEU A 78 3.60 -5.38 1.77
N SER A 79 4.50 -6.27 2.19
CA SER A 79 4.40 -7.07 3.42
C SER A 79 5.61 -6.82 4.31
N CYS A 80 5.40 -6.71 5.62
CA CYS A 80 6.48 -6.72 6.62
C CYS A 80 6.83 -8.14 7.11
N GLY A 81 6.15 -9.17 6.58
CA GLY A 81 6.29 -10.54 7.05
C GLY A 81 5.63 -10.80 8.41
N THR A 82 5.76 -12.02 8.89
CA THR A 82 5.24 -12.51 10.17
C THR A 82 6.34 -13.10 11.06
N GLY A 83 7.60 -12.88 10.67
CA GLY A 83 8.76 -13.38 11.41
C GLY A 83 9.04 -12.56 12.68
N PRO A 84 10.07 -12.95 13.45
CA PRO A 84 10.48 -12.21 14.65
C PRO A 84 10.99 -10.80 14.33
N GLU A 85 11.53 -10.60 13.13
CA GLU A 85 12.01 -9.31 12.64
C GLU A 85 11.19 -8.86 11.43
N PRO A 86 10.92 -7.54 11.30
CA PRO A 86 10.24 -6.99 10.14
C PRO A 86 11.12 -7.12 8.91
N GLN A 87 10.60 -7.76 7.86
CA GLN A 87 11.25 -7.83 6.56
C GLN A 87 10.30 -7.32 5.50
N LEU A 88 10.64 -6.18 4.90
CA LEU A 88 9.83 -5.57 3.86
C LEU A 88 10.02 -6.32 2.54
N LYS A 89 8.92 -6.82 1.97
CA LYS A 89 8.91 -7.61 0.74
C LYS A 89 7.67 -7.33 -0.09
N LEU A 90 7.81 -7.51 -1.41
CA LEU A 90 6.69 -7.53 -2.33
C LEU A 90 6.22 -8.98 -2.51
N GLU A 91 4.92 -9.20 -2.32
CA GLU A 91 4.30 -10.50 -2.50
C GLU A 91 3.26 -10.43 -3.63
N LYS A 92 3.21 -11.49 -4.46
CA LYS A 92 2.25 -11.61 -5.58
C LYS A 92 0.86 -11.99 -5.06
N VAL A 93 0.24 -11.10 -4.31
CA VAL A 93 -1.11 -11.23 -3.76
C VAL A 93 -1.88 -9.93 -4.00
N GLY A 94 -3.16 -10.06 -4.38
CA GLY A 94 -4.02 -8.93 -4.69
C GLY A 94 -4.52 -8.17 -3.46
N LEU A 95 -4.59 -6.84 -3.55
CA LEU A 95 -5.10 -5.98 -2.47
C LEU A 95 -6.57 -6.25 -2.15
N LEU A 96 -7.38 -6.59 -3.16
CA LEU A 96 -8.80 -6.91 -2.97
C LEU A 96 -9.01 -8.28 -2.32
N ASP A 97 -8.09 -9.22 -2.55
CA ASP A 97 -8.07 -10.50 -1.84
C ASP A 97 -7.76 -10.26 -0.37
N LEU A 98 -6.70 -9.49 -0.08
CA LEU A 98 -6.32 -9.12 1.29
C LEU A 98 -7.42 -8.32 2.01
N PHE A 99 -8.06 -7.38 1.31
CA PHE A 99 -9.20 -6.62 1.82
C PHE A 99 -10.35 -7.52 2.30
N SER A 100 -10.54 -8.65 1.61
CA SER A 100 -11.56 -9.65 1.93
C SER A 100 -11.16 -10.57 3.10
N ARG A 101 -9.86 -10.85 3.27
CA ARG A 101 -9.31 -11.72 4.34
C ARG A 101 -9.24 -11.07 5.73
N GLY A 102 -9.35 -9.75 5.81
CA GLY A 102 -9.49 -9.03 7.07
C GLY A 102 -8.25 -9.01 7.96
N ALA A 103 -8.33 -9.55 9.18
CA ALA A 103 -7.23 -9.47 10.15
C ALA A 103 -5.94 -10.16 9.67
N GLU A 104 -6.06 -11.16 8.78
CA GLU A 104 -4.92 -11.81 8.12
C GLU A 104 -4.10 -10.85 7.24
N ALA A 105 -4.67 -9.72 6.84
CA ALA A 105 -3.97 -8.69 6.08
C ALA A 105 -3.08 -7.78 6.95
N THR A 106 -3.01 -8.00 8.27
CA THR A 106 -2.18 -7.20 9.19
C THR A 106 -0.71 -7.08 8.76
N PRO A 107 -0.02 -8.15 8.27
CA PRO A 107 1.35 -8.05 7.75
C PRO A 107 1.51 -7.12 6.55
N TYR A 108 0.42 -6.82 5.85
CA TYR A 108 0.37 -5.96 4.66
C TYR A 108 -0.19 -4.57 4.96
N THR A 109 -0.51 -4.30 6.22
CA THR A 109 -1.21 -3.08 6.63
C THR A 109 -0.26 -2.10 7.29
N PHE A 110 -0.41 -0.81 6.94
CA PHE A 110 0.35 0.29 7.50
C PHE A 110 -0.60 1.38 8.02
N TYR A 111 -0.32 1.90 9.22
CA TYR A 111 -1.05 3.04 9.78
C TYR A 111 -0.50 4.35 9.21
N LYS A 112 -1.34 5.09 8.50
CA LYS A 112 -0.99 6.39 7.92
C LYS A 112 -1.24 7.52 8.90
N THR A 113 -0.19 8.24 9.29
CA THR A 113 -0.31 9.46 10.10
C THR A 113 0.10 10.68 9.29
N PHE A 114 -0.56 11.82 9.51
CA PHE A 114 -0.22 13.09 8.88
C PHE A 114 0.62 13.95 9.83
N GLY A 115 1.80 14.36 9.39
CA GLY A 115 2.77 15.17 10.15
C GLY A 115 2.82 16.65 9.75
N GLY A 116 1.81 17.16 9.03
CA GLY A 116 1.72 18.56 8.61
C GLY A 116 2.02 18.80 7.13
N SER A 117 3.15 18.29 6.62
CA SER A 117 3.47 18.35 5.17
C SER A 117 3.70 16.97 4.56
N THR A 118 4.01 15.98 5.39
CA THR A 118 4.31 14.60 4.98
C THR A 118 3.44 13.61 5.74
N HIS A 119 3.49 12.36 5.29
CA HIS A 119 2.83 11.24 5.95
C HIS A 119 3.85 10.21 6.38
N THR A 120 3.62 9.58 7.52
CA THR A 120 4.36 8.40 7.95
C THR A 120 3.49 7.15 7.84
N PHE A 121 4.14 6.02 7.61
CA PHE A 121 3.49 4.72 7.46
C PHE A 121 4.13 3.74 8.46
N GLU A 122 3.43 3.46 9.55
CA GLU A 122 3.87 2.51 10.58
C GLU A 122 3.35 1.11 10.26
N ALA A 123 4.20 0.08 10.33
CA ALA A 123 3.80 -1.31 10.09
C ALA A 123 2.83 -1.81 11.17
N ALA A 124 1.63 -2.25 10.78
CA ALA A 124 0.62 -2.71 11.75
C ALA A 124 1.05 -4.01 12.47
N ALA A 125 1.81 -4.87 11.80
CA ALA A 125 2.36 -6.09 12.39
C ALA A 125 3.58 -5.84 13.30
N PHE A 126 4.22 -4.67 13.21
CA PHE A 126 5.43 -4.35 13.97
C PHE A 126 5.35 -2.92 14.52
N PRO A 127 4.71 -2.72 15.69
CA PRO A 127 4.58 -1.40 16.31
C PRO A 127 5.93 -0.69 16.47
N GLY A 128 5.96 0.61 16.17
CA GLY A 128 7.16 1.45 16.21
C GLY A 128 8.10 1.30 15.01
N ARG A 129 7.78 0.45 14.02
CA ARG A 129 8.55 0.31 12.77
C ARG A 129 7.86 1.06 11.65
N PHE A 130 8.61 1.89 10.93
CA PHE A 130 8.09 2.76 9.88
C PHE A 130 8.72 2.44 8.53
N LEU A 131 7.97 2.69 7.44
CA LEU A 131 8.55 2.76 6.11
C LEU A 131 9.57 3.90 6.06
N SER A 132 10.74 3.61 5.49
CA SER A 132 11.83 4.55 5.29
C SER A 132 12.48 4.27 3.95
N THR A 133 13.04 5.32 3.33
CA THR A 133 13.93 5.19 2.18
C THR A 133 15.38 5.12 2.65
N ALA A 134 16.22 4.45 1.88
CA ALA A 134 17.66 4.44 2.13
C ALA A 134 18.28 5.78 1.68
N PRO A 135 19.30 6.29 2.38
CA PRO A 135 19.98 7.53 1.99
C PRO A 135 20.79 7.36 0.68
N GLY A 136 21.21 6.14 0.35
CA GLY A 136 21.99 5.83 -0.85
C GLY A 136 21.13 5.72 -2.13
N PRO A 137 21.70 6.04 -3.31
CA PRO A 137 21.02 5.81 -4.58
C PRO A 137 20.89 4.31 -4.84
N GLY A 138 19.67 3.80 -5.02
CA GLY A 138 19.46 2.44 -5.55
C GLY A 138 19.20 1.32 -4.55
N GLU A 139 19.12 1.60 -3.24
CA GLU A 139 18.89 0.58 -2.18
C GLU A 139 17.41 0.32 -1.83
#